data_AF-A0A957K1R1-F1
#
_entry.id   AF-A0A957K1R1-F1
#
_cell.length_a   1.000
_cell.length_b   1.000
_cell.length_c   1.000
_cell.angle_alpha   90.00
_cell.angle_beta   90.00
_cell.angle_gamma   90.00
#
_symmetry.space_group_name_H-M   'P 1'
#
loop_
_entity.id
_entity.type
_entity.pdbx_description
1 polymer ?
#
loop_
_entity_poly.entity_id
_entity_poly.type
_entity_poly.pdbx_seq_one_letter_code
_entity_poly.pdbx_strand_id
1 'polypeptide(L)'
;MSDVLETTDEVVEQITVPEISIHYSRLVLPAIISTWVLCLLIGPLAVIRAWNPAINWAPLMVMLTAAALQGVFGTRWLLAPGQRLLNKGPFRIAEFVLIVVVVRLMVWATVAPPTPGQLRELLLDPLAILDGGYMLFLFFALASWSTAGSISRIFYGMAVLPEEEEYFTARRTQTDGRLPDAFGIIHLRSSQLSSFLSYWLNGALLLALCTAAASIDLQELGDGTLRNVTRLGLPSELLVALILFFVLGLWLLSWGRLQVMQLRWLTERRVVHRPVPGQWQRSSLLLIAGVALLAGFLPIGSTFALARLVEAIFNVAFQIVGFLMSLLFLLIAFLFSLFGSSPPESLQQPEPPPLEPPPLVPAESFQELSETALMVRGGIFWLVAIVAVLVLLVFFLRERGYQLDSRILRALWRDLRLGLRRLWGYLFGRVELASRAIRQRLALGQASDETNQPPWRFVNLRNLPPREQVRYFYLSIVRRAEAQGVERRAAETPLEFVNDLRQEWPEAEDEIKALTDAFLEARYSADDISAGEAGLIKRTWQQVRSGIRKRRHGPD
;
A
#
# COMPACT_ATOMS: atom_id res chain seq x y z
N MET A 1 66.88 -46.27 18.84
CA MET A 1 65.50 -46.29 19.35
C MET A 1 65.18 -44.91 19.94
N SER A 2 65.29 -43.86 19.11
CA SER A 2 65.03 -42.46 19.50
C SER A 2 65.28 -41.49 18.33
N ASP A 3 64.84 -41.79 17.09
CA ASP A 3 65.12 -40.88 15.96
C ASP A 3 64.15 -41.02 14.76
N VAL A 4 62.87 -41.29 15.01
CA VAL A 4 61.86 -41.49 13.93
C VAL A 4 60.56 -40.69 14.16
N LEU A 5 60.58 -39.59 14.93
CA LEU A 5 59.32 -38.94 15.35
C LEU A 5 59.13 -37.46 14.99
N GLU A 6 59.86 -36.89 14.03
CA GLU A 6 59.72 -35.44 13.83
C GLU A 6 59.89 -34.93 12.39
N THR A 7 59.21 -35.55 11.42
CA THR A 7 58.93 -34.87 10.12
C THR A 7 57.65 -35.39 9.47
N THR A 8 56.56 -35.48 10.24
CA THR A 8 55.22 -35.31 9.63
C THR A 8 54.77 -33.89 9.96
N ASP A 9 55.38 -32.93 9.29
CA ASP A 9 54.63 -31.79 8.77
C ASP A 9 53.54 -32.40 7.88
N GLU A 10 52.45 -32.85 8.52
CA GLU A 10 51.17 -33.01 7.84
C GLU A 10 50.93 -31.66 7.20
N VAL A 11 51.22 -31.57 5.90
CA VAL A 11 50.75 -30.52 5.02
C VAL A 11 49.27 -30.41 5.34
N VAL A 12 48.93 -29.38 6.11
CA VAL A 12 47.57 -28.98 6.39
C VAL A 12 47.05 -28.54 5.04
N GLU A 13 46.59 -29.52 4.25
CA GLU A 13 45.94 -29.31 2.98
C GLU A 13 44.65 -28.59 3.34
N GLN A 14 44.75 -27.26 3.42
CA GLN A 14 43.65 -26.38 3.74
C GLN A 14 42.52 -26.79 2.79
N ILE A 15 41.44 -27.29 3.37
CA ILE A 15 40.17 -27.42 2.68
C ILE A 15 39.73 -25.97 2.42
N THR A 16 40.24 -25.38 1.35
CA THR A 16 39.85 -24.05 0.90
C THR A 16 38.55 -24.22 0.12
N VAL A 17 37.48 -23.48 0.47
CA VAL A 17 36.33 -23.34 -0.42
C VAL A 17 36.85 -23.05 -1.83
N PRO A 18 36.41 -23.80 -2.85
CA PRO A 18 36.77 -23.45 -4.21
C PRO A 18 36.26 -22.03 -4.50
N GLU A 19 37.17 -21.13 -4.86
CA GLU A 19 36.97 -19.72 -5.23
C GLU A 19 35.84 -19.53 -6.28
N ILE A 20 35.55 -20.61 -7.03
CA ILE A 20 34.43 -20.80 -7.95
C ILE A 20 33.07 -20.51 -7.29
N SER A 21 32.86 -20.83 -6.00
CA SER A 21 31.57 -20.62 -5.31
C SER A 21 31.26 -19.13 -5.10
N ILE A 22 32.29 -18.31 -4.92
CA ILE A 22 32.15 -16.88 -4.61
C ILE A 22 31.81 -16.09 -5.88
N HIS A 23 32.45 -16.38 -7.02
CA HIS A 23 32.11 -15.71 -8.29
C HIS A 23 30.74 -16.12 -8.81
N TYR A 24 30.40 -17.42 -8.71
CA TYR A 24 29.12 -17.94 -9.18
C TYR A 24 27.94 -17.34 -8.41
N SER A 25 28.06 -17.19 -7.09
CA SER A 25 27.04 -16.58 -6.24
C SER A 25 26.88 -15.08 -6.44
N ARG A 26 27.91 -14.37 -6.95
CA ARG A 26 27.88 -12.92 -7.06
C ARG A 26 27.14 -12.38 -8.29
N LEU A 27 27.34 -12.99 -9.45
CA LEU A 27 26.83 -12.46 -10.73
C LEU A 27 26.03 -13.49 -11.53
N VAL A 28 26.52 -14.73 -11.59
CA VAL A 28 25.90 -15.79 -12.41
C VAL A 28 24.55 -16.19 -11.84
N LEU A 29 24.47 -16.45 -10.53
CA LEU A 29 23.22 -16.86 -9.89
C LEU A 29 22.10 -15.80 -10.02
N PRO A 30 22.34 -14.49 -9.78
CA PRO A 30 21.34 -13.47 -10.07
C PRO A 30 20.84 -13.41 -11.51
N ALA A 31 21.75 -13.54 -12.48
CA ALA A 31 21.38 -13.54 -13.89
C ALA A 31 20.52 -14.77 -14.24
N ILE A 32 20.90 -15.95 -13.75
CA ILE A 32 20.15 -17.20 -13.97
C ILE A 32 18.75 -17.11 -13.35
N ILE A 33 18.65 -16.71 -12.07
CA ILE A 33 17.36 -16.61 -11.38
C ILE A 33 16.46 -15.58 -12.07
N SER A 34 16.99 -14.42 -12.42
CA SER A 34 16.20 -13.37 -13.07
C SER A 34 15.71 -13.79 -14.45
N THR A 35 16.57 -14.47 -15.23
CA THR A 35 16.20 -15.01 -16.55
C THR A 35 15.15 -16.11 -16.41
N TRP A 36 15.31 -17.00 -15.44
CA TRP A 36 14.34 -18.08 -15.18
C TRP A 36 12.96 -17.53 -14.80
N VAL A 37 12.90 -16.52 -13.93
CA VAL A 37 11.64 -15.83 -13.56
C VAL A 37 11.03 -15.10 -14.76
N LEU A 38 11.85 -14.45 -15.60
CA LEU A 38 11.36 -13.82 -16.81
C LEU A 38 10.73 -14.84 -17.76
N CYS A 39 11.39 -15.98 -17.97
CA CYS A 39 10.86 -17.07 -18.79
C CYS A 39 9.51 -17.59 -18.27
N LEU A 40 9.36 -17.69 -16.94
CA LEU A 40 8.09 -18.06 -16.31
C LEU A 40 6.96 -17.05 -16.62
N LEU A 41 7.27 -15.76 -16.57
CA LEU A 41 6.27 -14.70 -16.79
C LEU A 41 5.94 -14.45 -18.27
N ILE A 42 6.80 -14.87 -19.21
CA ILE A 42 6.51 -14.77 -20.65
C ILE A 42 5.25 -15.57 -21.03
N GLY A 43 4.96 -16.70 -20.37
CA GLY A 43 3.75 -17.48 -20.62
C GLY A 43 2.46 -16.68 -20.47
N PRO A 44 2.14 -16.19 -19.27
CA PRO A 44 0.95 -15.37 -19.06
C PRO A 44 0.93 -14.11 -19.94
N LEU A 45 2.09 -13.48 -20.18
CA LEU A 45 2.18 -12.32 -21.07
C LEU A 45 1.84 -12.66 -22.52
N ALA A 46 2.27 -13.83 -23.02
CA ALA A 46 1.92 -14.28 -24.37
C ALA A 46 0.41 -14.48 -24.52
N VAL A 47 -0.25 -15.03 -23.50
CA VAL A 47 -1.72 -15.17 -23.49
C VAL A 47 -2.41 -13.80 -23.51
N ILE A 48 -1.95 -12.84 -22.69
CA ILE A 48 -2.55 -11.50 -22.69
C ILE A 48 -2.29 -10.78 -24.01
N ARG A 49 -1.10 -10.95 -24.60
CA ARG A 49 -0.77 -10.39 -25.92
C ARG A 49 -1.68 -10.95 -27.01
N ALA A 50 -2.06 -12.22 -26.94
CA ALA A 50 -3.02 -12.81 -27.88
C ALA A 50 -4.40 -12.14 -27.79
N TRP A 51 -4.82 -11.69 -26.60
CA TRP A 51 -6.08 -10.97 -26.41
C TRP A 51 -6.01 -9.48 -26.72
N ASN A 52 -4.86 -8.84 -26.49
CA ASN A 52 -4.67 -7.42 -26.74
C ASN A 52 -3.33 -7.15 -27.45
N PRO A 53 -3.30 -7.21 -28.78
CA PRO A 53 -2.08 -7.02 -29.57
C PRO A 53 -1.59 -5.56 -29.60
N ALA A 54 -2.41 -4.59 -29.18
CA ALA A 54 -2.07 -3.16 -29.23
C ALA A 54 -1.10 -2.72 -28.12
N ILE A 55 -0.93 -3.51 -27.06
CA ILE A 55 -0.06 -3.17 -25.93
C ILE A 55 1.41 -3.36 -26.33
N ASN A 56 2.23 -2.33 -26.14
CA ASN A 56 3.68 -2.44 -26.30
C ASN A 56 4.31 -3.11 -25.06
N TRP A 57 4.80 -4.33 -25.25
CA TRP A 57 5.33 -5.19 -24.17
C TRP A 57 6.83 -4.97 -23.88
N ALA A 58 7.58 -4.34 -24.78
CA ALA A 58 9.02 -4.08 -24.59
C ALA A 58 9.35 -3.38 -23.27
N PRO A 59 8.66 -2.30 -22.86
CA PRO A 59 8.93 -1.66 -21.57
C PRO A 59 8.60 -2.56 -20.38
N LEU A 60 7.57 -3.39 -20.49
CA LEU A 60 7.25 -4.35 -19.44
C LEU A 60 8.40 -5.34 -19.25
N MET A 61 8.97 -5.91 -20.32
CA MET A 61 10.07 -6.88 -20.21
C MET A 61 11.30 -6.30 -19.49
N VAL A 62 11.65 -5.04 -19.75
CA VAL A 62 12.72 -4.33 -19.04
C VAL A 62 12.36 -4.16 -17.55
N MET A 63 11.13 -3.76 -17.25
CA MET A 63 10.65 -3.65 -15.87
C MET A 63 10.70 -4.97 -15.12
N LEU A 64 10.25 -6.07 -15.74
CA LEU A 64 10.26 -7.39 -15.12
C LEU A 64 11.66 -7.86 -14.81
N THR A 65 12.60 -7.60 -15.71
CA THR A 65 14.02 -7.91 -15.51
C THR A 65 14.59 -7.09 -14.35
N ALA A 66 14.32 -5.78 -14.31
CA ALA A 66 14.77 -4.92 -13.23
C ALA A 66 14.16 -5.31 -11.86
N ALA A 67 12.86 -5.64 -11.84
CA ALA A 67 12.15 -6.10 -10.64
C ALA A 67 12.69 -7.44 -10.14
N ALA A 68 12.97 -8.39 -11.04
CA ALA A 68 13.61 -9.66 -10.68
C ALA A 68 15.00 -9.44 -10.08
N LEU A 69 15.85 -8.64 -10.75
CA LEU A 69 17.20 -8.31 -10.27
C LEU A 69 17.15 -7.63 -8.90
N GLN A 70 16.26 -6.66 -8.71
CA GLN A 70 16.07 -6.00 -7.42
C GLN A 70 15.62 -7.01 -6.35
N GLY A 71 14.72 -7.95 -6.68
CA GLY A 71 14.30 -9.03 -5.79
C GLY A 71 15.47 -9.92 -5.37
N VAL A 72 16.35 -10.28 -6.31
CA VAL A 72 17.55 -11.07 -6.03
C VAL A 72 18.56 -10.30 -5.19
N PHE A 73 18.95 -9.10 -5.61
CA PHE A 73 19.95 -8.30 -4.92
C PHE A 73 19.48 -7.87 -3.53
N GLY A 74 18.21 -7.47 -3.39
CA GLY A 74 17.61 -7.16 -2.10
C GLY A 74 17.63 -8.36 -1.15
N THR A 75 17.35 -9.56 -1.66
CA THR A 75 17.44 -10.80 -0.86
C THR A 75 18.86 -11.13 -0.45
N ARG A 76 19.82 -11.04 -1.37
CA ARG A 76 21.23 -11.27 -1.09
C ARG A 76 21.77 -10.30 -0.04
N TRP A 77 21.39 -9.03 -0.16
CA TRP A 77 21.77 -7.98 0.77
C TRP A 77 21.26 -8.30 2.19
N LEU A 78 19.96 -8.59 2.33
CA LEU A 78 19.34 -8.97 3.61
C LEU A 78 19.90 -10.26 4.24
N LEU A 79 20.49 -11.15 3.46
CA LEU A 79 21.11 -12.38 3.95
C LEU A 79 22.61 -12.23 4.27
N ALA A 80 23.21 -11.07 3.97
CA ALA A 80 24.59 -10.80 4.32
C ALA A 80 24.81 -10.87 5.85
N PRO A 81 25.96 -11.39 6.33
CA PRO A 81 26.20 -11.59 7.77
C PRO A 81 25.98 -10.33 8.61
N GLY A 82 26.46 -9.17 8.12
CA GLY A 82 26.34 -7.89 8.81
C GLY A 82 24.92 -7.33 8.93
N GLN A 83 23.92 -7.99 8.33
CA GLN A 83 22.54 -7.50 8.25
C GLN A 83 21.52 -8.43 8.89
N ARG A 84 21.97 -9.53 9.53
CA ARG A 84 21.07 -10.49 10.17
C ARG A 84 20.20 -9.86 11.28
N LEU A 85 20.68 -8.78 11.90
CA LEU A 85 19.99 -8.04 12.96
C LEU A 85 18.96 -7.03 12.44
N LEU A 86 18.91 -6.77 11.14
CA LEU A 86 17.95 -5.82 10.57
C LEU A 86 16.54 -6.43 10.50
N ASN A 87 15.55 -5.61 10.77
CA ASN A 87 14.15 -5.97 10.58
C ASN A 87 13.85 -6.09 9.08
N LYS A 88 13.70 -7.32 8.59
CA LYS A 88 13.48 -7.62 7.17
C LYS A 88 12.17 -7.06 6.61
N GLY A 89 11.15 -6.87 7.46
CA GLY A 89 9.82 -6.41 7.06
C GLY A 89 9.82 -5.00 6.46
N PRO A 90 10.23 -3.96 7.21
CA PRO A 90 10.29 -2.58 6.72
C PRO A 90 11.09 -2.42 5.42
N PHE A 91 12.23 -3.10 5.29
CA PHE A 91 13.01 -3.08 4.05
C PHE A 91 12.21 -3.60 2.84
N ARG A 92 11.48 -4.71 3.00
CA ARG A 92 10.65 -5.27 1.92
C ARG A 92 9.47 -4.38 1.58
N ILE A 93 8.89 -3.69 2.57
CA ILE A 93 7.84 -2.70 2.32
C ILE A 93 8.41 -1.52 1.52
N ALA A 94 9.62 -1.07 1.85
CA ALA A 94 10.27 0.00 1.09
C ALA A 94 10.60 -0.41 -0.36
N GLU A 95 11.07 -1.65 -0.58
CA GLU A 95 11.24 -2.20 -1.94
C GLU A 95 9.92 -2.25 -2.71
N PHE A 96 8.84 -2.71 -2.08
CA PHE A 96 7.51 -2.74 -2.68
C PHE A 96 7.06 -1.35 -3.11
N VAL A 97 7.16 -0.36 -2.22
CA VAL A 97 6.78 1.04 -2.52
C VAL A 97 7.65 1.62 -3.62
N LEU A 98 8.95 1.31 -3.65
CA LEU A 98 9.83 1.72 -4.74
C LEU A 98 9.37 1.15 -6.09
N ILE A 99 9.01 -0.14 -6.14
CA ILE A 99 8.51 -0.77 -7.37
C ILE A 99 7.20 -0.11 -7.83
N VAL A 100 6.25 0.12 -6.92
CA VAL A 100 5.00 0.83 -7.20
C VAL A 100 5.26 2.17 -7.90
N VAL A 101 6.15 2.99 -7.33
CA VAL A 101 6.48 4.31 -7.89
C VAL A 101 7.22 4.18 -9.23
N VAL A 102 8.21 3.30 -9.34
CA VAL A 102 9.01 3.14 -10.56
C VAL A 102 8.16 2.60 -11.71
N VAL A 103 7.25 1.66 -11.44
CA VAL A 103 6.29 1.17 -12.45
C VAL A 103 5.42 2.31 -12.96
N ARG A 104 4.92 3.17 -12.07
CA ARG A 104 4.10 4.32 -12.49
C ARG A 104 4.87 5.27 -13.40
N LEU A 105 6.09 5.63 -13.00
CA LEU A 105 6.96 6.51 -13.78
C LEU A 105 7.29 5.89 -15.15
N MET A 106 7.50 4.57 -15.21
CA MET A 106 7.78 3.89 -16.46
C MET A 106 6.56 3.88 -17.39
N VAL A 107 5.37 3.58 -16.88
CA VAL A 107 4.13 3.61 -17.68
C VAL A 107 3.91 5.00 -18.30
N TRP A 108 4.12 6.06 -17.53
CA TRP A 108 4.08 7.44 -18.05
C TRP A 108 5.16 7.73 -19.09
N ALA A 109 6.36 7.17 -18.93
CA ALA A 109 7.45 7.36 -19.88
C ALA A 109 7.23 6.61 -21.20
N THR A 110 6.52 5.47 -21.18
CA THR A 110 6.49 4.53 -22.33
C THR A 110 5.14 4.48 -23.05
N VAL A 111 4.02 4.63 -22.33
CA VAL A 111 2.68 4.52 -22.92
C VAL A 111 2.20 5.90 -23.37
N ALA A 112 2.06 6.83 -22.44
CA ALA A 112 1.77 8.23 -22.73
C ALA A 112 2.14 9.09 -21.51
N PRO A 113 2.83 10.23 -21.70
CA PRO A 113 3.04 11.17 -20.61
C PRO A 113 1.68 11.71 -20.14
N PRO A 114 1.51 11.94 -18.83
CA PRO A 114 0.23 12.36 -18.28
C PRO A 114 -0.13 13.74 -18.84
N THR A 115 -1.35 13.86 -19.37
CA THR A 115 -1.85 15.16 -19.85
C THR A 115 -2.16 16.07 -18.65
N PRO A 116 -2.14 17.41 -18.81
CA PRO A 116 -2.51 18.33 -17.73
C PRO A 116 -3.92 18.06 -17.16
N GLY A 117 -4.85 17.57 -17.99
CA GLY A 117 -6.17 17.14 -17.57
C GLY A 117 -6.14 15.91 -16.67
N GLN A 118 -5.37 14.87 -17.04
CA GLN A 118 -5.19 13.67 -16.22
C GLN A 118 -4.47 13.97 -14.90
N LEU A 119 -3.52 14.92 -14.88
CA LEU A 119 -2.88 15.36 -13.64
C LEU A 119 -3.87 16.06 -12.71
N ARG A 120 -4.80 16.85 -13.26
CA ARG A 120 -5.89 17.47 -12.49
C ARG A 120 -6.86 16.40 -11.97
N GLU A 121 -7.23 15.44 -12.80
CA GLU A 121 -8.07 14.30 -12.39
C GLU A 121 -7.41 13.49 -11.28
N LEU A 122 -6.12 13.19 -11.38
CA LEU A 122 -5.34 12.51 -10.34
C LEU A 122 -5.32 13.27 -9.00
N LEU A 123 -5.30 14.60 -9.05
CA LEU A 123 -5.37 15.46 -7.86
C LEU A 123 -6.76 15.50 -7.24
N LEU A 124 -7.81 15.31 -8.04
CA LEU A 124 -9.21 15.32 -7.59
C LEU A 124 -9.67 13.94 -7.11
N ASP A 125 -9.30 12.89 -7.84
CA ASP A 125 -9.53 11.49 -7.52
C ASP A 125 -8.19 10.73 -7.45
N PRO A 126 -7.67 10.47 -6.22
CA PRO A 126 -6.44 9.71 -6.05
C PRO A 126 -6.51 8.27 -6.58
N LEU A 127 -7.70 7.69 -6.70
CA LEU A 127 -7.86 6.33 -7.23
C LEU A 127 -7.68 6.28 -8.75
N ALA A 128 -7.77 7.41 -9.44
CA ALA A 128 -7.46 7.52 -10.87
C ALA A 128 -5.97 7.19 -11.19
N ILE A 129 -5.10 7.05 -10.17
CA ILE A 129 -3.76 6.50 -10.38
C ILE A 129 -3.79 5.03 -10.82
N LEU A 130 -4.87 4.31 -10.50
CA LEU A 130 -5.02 2.87 -10.75
C LEU A 130 -5.71 2.64 -12.10
N ASP A 131 -5.06 2.96 -13.20
CA ASP A 131 -5.51 2.53 -14.53
C ASP A 131 -5.20 1.04 -14.77
N GLY A 132 -5.98 0.41 -15.64
CA GLY A 132 -5.83 -1.02 -15.94
C GLY A 132 -4.44 -1.39 -16.47
N GLY A 133 -3.83 -0.51 -17.27
CA GLY A 133 -2.47 -0.71 -17.80
C GLY A 133 -1.44 -0.70 -16.68
N TYR A 134 -1.47 0.31 -15.82
CA TYR A 134 -0.62 0.37 -14.62
C TYR A 134 -0.81 -0.84 -13.70
N MET A 135 -2.05 -1.25 -13.43
CA MET A 135 -2.33 -2.39 -12.55
C MET A 135 -1.76 -3.68 -13.11
N LEU A 136 -1.85 -3.89 -14.43
CA LEU A 136 -1.23 -5.03 -15.10
C LEU A 136 0.30 -4.99 -14.98
N PHE A 137 0.92 -3.86 -15.29
CA PHE A 137 2.38 -3.69 -15.19
C PHE A 137 2.86 -3.92 -13.74
N LEU A 138 2.12 -3.36 -12.78
CA LEU A 138 2.42 -3.49 -11.36
C LEU A 138 2.30 -4.94 -10.89
N PHE A 139 1.23 -5.62 -11.28
CA PHE A 139 1.02 -7.03 -10.94
C PHE A 139 2.19 -7.89 -11.40
N PHE A 140 2.59 -7.78 -12.67
CA PHE A 140 3.71 -8.56 -13.21
C PHE A 140 5.06 -8.17 -12.58
N ALA A 141 5.30 -6.87 -12.35
CA ALA A 141 6.53 -6.40 -11.68
C ALA A 141 6.64 -6.95 -10.26
N LEU A 142 5.54 -6.93 -9.49
CA LEU A 142 5.49 -7.49 -8.14
C LEU A 142 5.61 -9.02 -8.15
N ALA A 143 4.96 -9.70 -9.09
CA ALA A 143 5.10 -11.14 -9.27
C ALA A 143 6.56 -11.51 -9.57
N SER A 144 7.21 -10.78 -10.47
CA SER A 144 8.63 -10.94 -10.82
C SER A 144 9.54 -10.75 -9.60
N TRP A 145 9.40 -9.62 -8.90
CA TRP A 145 10.18 -9.30 -7.69
C TRP A 145 9.98 -10.34 -6.57
N SER A 146 8.73 -10.70 -6.28
CA SER A 146 8.38 -11.64 -5.22
C SER A 146 8.90 -13.05 -5.52
N THR A 147 8.74 -13.51 -6.76
CA THR A 147 9.20 -14.83 -7.20
C THR A 147 10.73 -14.89 -7.17
N ALA A 148 11.41 -13.90 -7.78
CA ALA A 148 12.86 -13.83 -7.77
C ALA A 148 13.43 -13.75 -6.35
N GLY A 149 12.79 -12.98 -5.45
CA GLY A 149 13.18 -12.91 -4.04
C GLY A 149 12.99 -14.22 -3.28
N SER A 150 11.91 -14.95 -3.56
CA SER A 150 11.62 -16.26 -2.94
C SER A 150 12.62 -17.32 -3.39
N ILE A 151 12.88 -17.42 -4.70
CA ILE A 151 13.85 -18.36 -5.27
C ILE A 151 15.28 -18.01 -4.80
N SER A 152 15.61 -16.72 -4.73
CA SER A 152 16.90 -16.28 -4.19
C SER A 152 17.08 -16.69 -2.74
N ARG A 153 16.04 -16.58 -1.91
CA ARG A 153 16.10 -16.98 -0.50
C ARG A 153 16.40 -18.47 -0.34
N ILE A 154 15.85 -19.31 -1.23
CA ILE A 154 16.15 -20.74 -1.28
C ILE A 154 17.64 -20.95 -1.59
N PHE A 155 18.14 -20.40 -2.70
CA PHE A 155 19.51 -20.68 -3.14
C PHE A 155 20.59 -20.05 -2.25
N TYR A 156 20.40 -18.83 -1.77
CA TYR A 156 21.32 -18.22 -0.80
C TYR A 156 21.22 -18.87 0.59
N GLY A 157 20.07 -19.44 0.95
CA GLY A 157 19.92 -20.23 2.18
C GLY A 157 20.59 -21.59 2.13
N MET A 158 20.79 -22.16 0.93
CA MET A 158 21.50 -23.43 0.73
C MET A 158 23.02 -23.27 0.61
N ALA A 159 23.50 -22.09 0.24
CA ALA A 159 24.93 -21.82 0.09
C ALA A 159 25.66 -22.04 1.43
N VAL A 160 26.81 -22.71 1.40
CA VAL A 160 27.67 -22.85 2.58
C VAL A 160 28.29 -21.48 2.89
N LEU A 161 28.08 -20.99 4.12
CA LEU A 161 28.67 -19.72 4.55
C LEU A 161 30.12 -19.93 5.03
N PRO A 162 31.01 -18.93 4.87
CA PRO A 162 32.39 -19.02 5.38
C PRO A 162 32.45 -19.32 6.89
N GLU A 163 31.52 -18.76 7.68
CA GLU A 163 31.40 -19.02 9.12
C GLU A 163 31.07 -20.48 9.43
N GLU A 164 30.25 -21.13 8.59
CA GLU A 164 29.89 -22.55 8.76
C GLU A 164 31.07 -23.44 8.42
N GLU A 165 31.83 -23.09 7.37
CA GLU A 165 33.05 -23.80 7.03
C GLU A 165 34.09 -23.69 8.16
N GLU A 166 34.33 -22.49 8.69
CA GLU A 166 35.21 -22.31 9.85
C GLU A 166 34.71 -23.11 11.06
N TYR A 167 33.41 -23.11 11.32
CA TYR A 167 32.81 -23.91 12.39
C TYR A 167 33.05 -25.42 12.21
N PHE A 168 32.87 -25.96 10.99
CA PHE A 168 33.06 -27.38 10.70
C PHE A 168 34.53 -27.79 10.58
N THR A 169 35.45 -26.86 10.27
CA THR A 169 36.88 -27.11 10.10
C THR A 169 37.72 -26.83 11.36
N ALA A 170 37.44 -25.77 12.12
CA ALA A 170 38.23 -25.32 13.27
C ALA A 170 38.13 -26.26 14.49
N ARG A 171 37.01 -26.98 14.66
CA ARG A 171 36.81 -27.88 15.81
C ARG A 171 37.40 -29.28 15.59
N ARG A 172 38.60 -29.34 15.02
CA ARG A 172 39.44 -30.56 14.91
C ARG A 172 40.02 -30.98 16.28
N THR A 173 40.04 -30.05 17.25
CA THR A 173 40.79 -30.15 18.51
C THR A 173 39.94 -30.36 19.78
N GLN A 174 38.61 -30.29 19.73
CA GLN A 174 37.77 -30.42 20.93
C GLN A 174 36.78 -31.57 20.83
N THR A 175 37.14 -32.66 21.50
CA THR A 175 36.49 -33.98 21.59
C THR A 175 35.21 -33.96 22.45
N ASP A 176 34.29 -33.02 22.22
CA ASP A 176 32.98 -33.08 22.89
C ASP A 176 31.93 -33.70 21.97
N GLY A 177 31.51 -34.92 22.31
CA GLY A 177 30.59 -35.80 21.58
C GLY A 177 29.14 -35.33 21.48
N ARG A 178 28.89 -34.03 21.37
CA ARG A 178 27.60 -33.43 21.06
C ARG A 178 27.76 -32.52 19.85
N LEU A 179 27.63 -33.10 18.65
CA LEU A 179 27.35 -32.33 17.42
C LEU A 179 25.93 -31.79 17.54
N PRO A 180 25.70 -30.48 17.77
CA PRO A 180 24.35 -29.92 17.73
C PRO A 180 23.92 -29.85 16.25
N ASP A 181 22.81 -30.53 15.92
CA ASP A 181 21.96 -30.40 14.72
C ASP A 181 22.58 -30.28 13.32
N ALA A 182 23.75 -30.87 13.04
CA ALA A 182 24.26 -30.99 11.66
C ALA A 182 23.24 -31.71 10.73
N PHE A 183 22.55 -32.72 11.27
CA PHE A 183 21.43 -33.37 10.61
C PHE A 183 20.25 -32.42 10.33
N GLY A 184 19.94 -31.52 11.27
CA GLY A 184 18.91 -30.50 11.12
C GLY A 184 19.22 -29.52 9.98
N ILE A 185 20.47 -29.07 9.86
CA ILE A 185 20.92 -28.15 8.79
C ILE A 185 20.81 -28.83 7.41
N ILE A 186 21.25 -30.08 7.29
CA ILE A 186 21.15 -30.84 6.03
C ILE A 186 19.68 -31.06 5.64
N HIS A 187 18.83 -31.43 6.61
CA HIS A 187 17.40 -31.62 6.37
C HIS A 187 16.76 -30.30 5.90
N LEU A 188 17.06 -29.18 6.56
CA LEU A 188 16.56 -27.86 6.16
C LEU A 188 16.93 -27.52 4.72
N ARG A 189 18.19 -27.71 4.30
CA ARG A 189 18.60 -27.45 2.90
C ARG A 189 17.96 -28.39 1.90
N SER A 190 17.76 -29.65 2.26
CA SER A 190 17.03 -30.59 1.40
C SER A 190 15.56 -30.19 1.22
N SER A 191 14.93 -29.65 2.27
CA SER A 191 13.56 -29.12 2.21
C SER A 191 13.44 -27.83 1.37
N GLN A 192 14.50 -27.00 1.36
CA GLN A 192 14.58 -25.85 0.47
C GLN A 192 14.68 -26.28 -1.00
N LEU A 193 15.46 -27.33 -1.29
CA LEU A 193 15.55 -27.90 -2.63
C LEU A 193 14.22 -28.50 -3.10
N SER A 194 13.49 -29.22 -2.23
CA SER A 194 12.16 -29.72 -2.56
C SER A 194 11.16 -28.58 -2.77
N SER A 195 11.26 -27.50 -1.99
CA SER A 195 10.45 -26.28 -2.20
C SER A 195 10.71 -25.68 -3.58
N PHE A 196 11.97 -25.58 -4.01
CA PHE A 196 12.32 -25.14 -5.37
C PHE A 196 11.75 -26.08 -6.43
N LEU A 197 11.84 -27.40 -6.23
CA LEU A 197 11.26 -28.39 -7.13
C LEU A 197 9.76 -28.16 -7.30
N SER A 198 9.02 -27.91 -6.22
CA SER A 198 7.59 -27.55 -6.28
C SER A 198 7.34 -26.27 -7.06
N TYR A 199 8.13 -25.19 -6.84
CA TYR A 199 8.02 -23.96 -7.63
C TYR A 199 8.28 -24.21 -9.12
N TRP A 200 9.28 -25.03 -9.44
CA TRP A 200 9.63 -25.34 -10.82
C TRP A 200 8.57 -26.18 -11.51
N LEU A 201 8.01 -27.20 -10.85
CA LEU A 201 6.91 -28.00 -11.39
C LEU A 201 5.62 -27.18 -11.56
N ASN A 202 5.28 -26.34 -10.58
CA ASN A 202 4.13 -25.44 -10.69
C ASN A 202 4.31 -24.40 -11.81
N GLY A 203 5.54 -23.89 -11.97
CA GLY A 203 5.87 -22.99 -13.07
C GLY A 203 5.84 -23.68 -14.44
N ALA A 204 6.29 -24.93 -14.51
CA ALA A 204 6.18 -25.76 -15.72
C ALA A 204 4.72 -26.01 -16.09
N LEU A 205 3.87 -26.31 -15.10
CA LEU A 205 2.44 -26.46 -15.29
C LEU A 205 1.83 -25.14 -15.79
N LEU A 206 2.13 -24.01 -15.16
CA LEU A 206 1.66 -22.69 -15.59
C LEU A 206 2.08 -22.40 -17.05
N LEU A 207 3.34 -22.64 -17.41
CA LEU A 207 3.81 -22.44 -18.78
C LEU A 207 3.15 -23.38 -19.78
N ALA A 208 2.95 -24.65 -19.44
CA ALA A 208 2.23 -25.60 -20.30
C ALA A 208 0.78 -25.14 -20.50
N LEU A 209 0.15 -24.65 -19.44
CA LEU A 209 -1.20 -24.08 -19.49
C LEU A 209 -1.25 -22.84 -20.39
N CYS A 210 -0.32 -21.88 -20.23
CA CYS A 210 -0.23 -20.70 -21.08
C CYS A 210 0.10 -21.04 -22.54
N THR A 211 0.91 -22.07 -22.77
CA THR A 211 1.26 -22.58 -24.10
C THR A 211 0.03 -23.14 -24.80
N ALA A 212 -0.77 -23.95 -24.10
CA ALA A 212 -2.04 -24.44 -24.61
C ALA A 212 -3.01 -23.28 -24.90
N ALA A 213 -3.17 -22.34 -23.96
CA ALA A 213 -4.05 -21.19 -24.14
C ALA A 213 -3.64 -20.28 -25.31
N ALA A 214 -2.33 -20.04 -25.49
CA ALA A 214 -1.80 -19.24 -26.59
C ALA A 214 -1.84 -19.98 -27.94
N SER A 215 -1.93 -21.31 -27.94
CA SER A 215 -2.06 -22.11 -29.17
C SER A 215 -3.49 -22.18 -29.72
N ILE A 216 -4.50 -21.81 -28.92
CA ILE A 216 -5.89 -21.72 -29.36
C ILE A 216 -6.02 -20.42 -30.17
N ASP A 217 -5.86 -20.52 -31.48
CA ASP A 217 -6.01 -19.37 -32.37
C ASP A 217 -7.50 -18.99 -32.48
N LEU A 218 -7.91 -17.95 -31.76
CA LEU A 218 -9.27 -17.42 -31.77
C LEU A 218 -9.67 -16.83 -33.13
N GLN A 219 -8.69 -16.53 -34.02
CA GLN A 219 -8.97 -16.03 -35.38
C GLN A 219 -9.31 -17.15 -36.37
N GLU A 220 -8.78 -18.36 -36.22
CA GLU A 220 -9.09 -19.49 -37.13
C GLU A 220 -10.51 -20.07 -36.93
N LEU A 221 -11.17 -19.77 -35.80
CA LEU A 221 -12.58 -20.10 -35.56
C LEU A 221 -13.55 -19.36 -36.50
N GLY A 222 -13.10 -18.31 -37.20
CA GLY A 222 -13.91 -17.55 -38.17
C GLY A 222 -13.83 -18.05 -39.61
N ASP A 223 -12.69 -18.58 -40.07
CA ASP A 223 -12.39 -18.77 -41.51
C ASP A 223 -12.28 -20.24 -41.97
N GLY A 224 -12.60 -21.22 -41.12
CA GLY A 224 -12.85 -22.61 -41.53
C GLY A 224 -11.70 -23.35 -42.23
N THR A 225 -10.48 -22.80 -42.23
CA THR A 225 -9.33 -23.34 -42.97
C THR A 225 -8.26 -23.87 -42.02
N LEU A 226 -8.50 -25.07 -41.49
CA LEU A 226 -7.60 -25.85 -40.64
C LEU A 226 -6.40 -26.43 -41.41
N ARG A 227 -5.48 -25.59 -41.93
CA ARG A 227 -4.37 -26.10 -42.76
C ARG A 227 -2.94 -25.78 -42.30
N ASN A 228 -2.72 -25.08 -41.18
CA ASN A 228 -1.38 -24.72 -40.70
C ASN A 228 -1.01 -25.22 -39.28
N VAL A 229 -1.51 -26.38 -38.85
CA VAL A 229 -1.21 -26.98 -37.52
C VAL A 229 0.19 -27.63 -37.43
N THR A 230 1.00 -27.62 -38.49
CA THR A 230 2.25 -28.41 -38.55
C THR A 230 3.48 -27.75 -37.89
N ARG A 231 3.33 -26.59 -37.23
CA ARG A 231 4.38 -25.98 -36.38
C ARG A 231 3.83 -25.41 -35.07
N LEU A 232 3.01 -26.15 -34.31
CA LEU A 232 2.52 -25.79 -32.96
C LEU A 232 1.81 -24.42 -32.78
N GLY A 233 1.75 -23.54 -33.79
CA GLY A 233 1.20 -22.19 -33.70
C GLY A 233 1.88 -21.27 -32.68
N LEU A 234 2.95 -21.71 -32.02
CA LEU A 234 3.50 -21.01 -30.86
C LEU A 234 4.35 -19.80 -31.28
N PRO A 235 4.17 -18.63 -30.63
CA PRO A 235 5.07 -17.50 -30.83
C PRO A 235 6.51 -17.91 -30.43
N SER A 236 7.49 -17.52 -31.25
CA SER A 236 8.90 -17.90 -31.08
C SER A 236 9.46 -17.50 -29.70
N GLU A 237 9.00 -16.38 -29.17
CA GLU A 237 9.33 -15.89 -27.82
C GLU A 237 8.94 -16.89 -26.73
N LEU A 238 7.75 -17.49 -26.83
CA LEU A 238 7.24 -18.45 -25.84
C LEU A 238 7.98 -19.78 -25.92
N LEU A 239 8.32 -20.23 -27.14
CA LEU A 239 9.13 -21.43 -27.33
C LEU A 239 10.52 -21.29 -26.72
N VAL A 240 11.19 -20.15 -26.97
CA VAL A 240 12.50 -19.85 -26.37
C VAL A 240 12.39 -19.77 -24.85
N ALA A 241 11.36 -19.10 -24.32
CA ALA A 241 11.11 -19.01 -22.89
C ALA A 241 10.88 -20.37 -22.25
N LEU A 242 10.11 -21.26 -22.89
CA LEU A 242 9.84 -22.62 -22.42
C LEU A 242 11.15 -23.42 -22.30
N ILE A 243 11.95 -23.43 -23.36
CA ILE A 243 13.23 -24.16 -23.39
C ILE A 243 14.17 -23.61 -22.31
N LEU A 244 14.34 -22.28 -22.25
CA LEU A 244 15.19 -21.64 -21.25
C LEU A 244 14.69 -21.92 -19.82
N PHE A 245 13.38 -21.89 -19.57
CA PHE A 245 12.81 -22.19 -18.26
C PHE A 245 13.18 -23.61 -17.78
N PHE A 246 13.05 -24.62 -18.64
CA PHE A 246 13.41 -26.00 -18.29
C PHE A 246 14.92 -26.18 -18.12
N VAL A 247 15.73 -25.65 -19.04
CA VAL A 247 17.19 -25.75 -18.98
C VAL A 247 17.75 -25.05 -17.73
N LEU A 248 17.33 -23.81 -17.48
CA LEU A 248 17.77 -23.05 -16.31
C LEU A 248 17.25 -23.67 -15.01
N GLY A 249 16.02 -24.20 -15.00
CA GLY A 249 15.45 -24.88 -13.84
C GLY A 249 16.19 -26.16 -13.46
N LEU A 250 16.49 -27.02 -14.45
CA LEU A 250 17.31 -28.22 -14.26
C LEU A 250 18.74 -27.87 -13.82
N TRP A 251 19.31 -26.81 -14.39
CA TRP A 251 20.63 -26.33 -13.96
C TRP A 251 20.60 -25.85 -12.51
N LEU A 252 19.62 -25.04 -12.13
CA LEU A 252 19.43 -24.59 -10.75
C LEU A 252 19.22 -25.77 -9.79
N LEU A 253 18.47 -26.79 -10.19
CA LEU A 253 18.28 -28.02 -9.40
C LEU A 253 19.60 -28.78 -9.21
N SER A 254 20.39 -28.95 -10.28
CA SER A 254 21.71 -29.57 -10.23
C SER A 254 22.65 -28.78 -9.31
N TRP A 255 22.62 -27.46 -9.39
CA TRP A 255 23.40 -26.58 -8.52
C TRP A 255 22.98 -26.70 -7.05
N GLY A 256 21.68 -26.68 -6.75
CA GLY A 256 21.17 -26.88 -5.40
C GLY A 256 21.56 -28.25 -4.82
N ARG A 257 21.50 -29.31 -5.64
CA ARG A 257 21.96 -30.65 -5.24
C ARG A 257 23.45 -30.69 -4.92
N LEU A 258 24.27 -30.00 -5.71
CA LEU A 258 25.71 -29.87 -5.45
C LEU A 258 25.97 -29.15 -4.11
N GLN A 259 25.22 -28.10 -3.78
CA GLN A 259 25.34 -27.41 -2.48
C GLN A 259 25.00 -28.33 -1.29
N VAL A 260 23.93 -29.13 -1.40
CA VAL A 260 23.57 -30.12 -0.37
C VAL A 260 24.65 -31.20 -0.23
N MET A 261 25.22 -31.67 -1.33
CA MET A 261 26.33 -32.64 -1.32
C MET A 261 27.60 -32.05 -0.70
N GLN A 262 27.94 -30.80 -1.01
CA GLN A 262 29.08 -30.11 -0.41
C GLN A 262 28.93 -30.01 1.10
N LEU A 263 27.75 -29.64 1.59
CA LEU A 263 27.49 -29.63 3.03
C LEU A 263 27.64 -31.04 3.64
N ARG A 264 27.12 -32.09 2.99
CA ARG A 264 27.30 -33.47 3.47
C ARG A 264 28.78 -33.86 3.54
N TRP A 265 29.57 -33.53 2.53
CA TRP A 265 31.01 -33.80 2.54
C TRP A 265 31.73 -33.06 3.65
N LEU A 266 31.36 -31.80 3.92
CA LEU A 266 31.89 -31.02 5.04
C LEU A 266 31.51 -31.65 6.39
N THR A 267 30.24 -32.02 6.57
CA THR A 267 29.76 -32.68 7.81
C THR A 267 30.41 -34.05 8.02
N GLU A 268 30.59 -34.85 6.96
CA GLU A 268 31.25 -36.16 6.99
C GLU A 268 32.77 -36.07 6.97
N ARG A 269 33.34 -34.87 6.87
CA ARG A 269 34.80 -34.62 6.81
C ARG A 269 35.51 -35.38 5.70
N ARG A 270 34.84 -35.60 4.56
CA ARG A 270 35.45 -36.27 3.40
C ARG A 270 36.29 -35.29 2.60
N VAL A 271 37.56 -35.62 2.37
CA VAL A 271 38.45 -34.86 1.49
C VAL A 271 38.01 -35.07 0.04
N VAL A 272 37.55 -34.01 -0.63
CA VAL A 272 37.12 -34.06 -2.02
C VAL A 272 38.22 -33.46 -2.90
N HIS A 273 38.67 -34.22 -3.89
CA HIS A 273 39.70 -33.78 -4.83
C HIS A 273 39.20 -32.58 -5.68
N ARG A 274 40.11 -31.63 -5.94
CA ARG A 274 39.79 -30.22 -6.23
C ARG A 274 39.06 -29.83 -7.54
N PRO A 275 38.76 -30.67 -8.57
CA PRO A 275 37.94 -30.20 -9.70
C PRO A 275 36.47 -30.64 -9.71
N VAL A 276 35.96 -31.34 -8.69
CA VAL A 276 34.58 -31.90 -8.73
C VAL A 276 33.49 -30.85 -9.02
N PRO A 277 33.46 -29.65 -8.40
CA PRO A 277 32.40 -28.68 -8.64
C PRO A 277 32.38 -28.12 -10.08
N GLY A 278 33.56 -27.85 -10.64
CA GLY A 278 33.67 -27.31 -12.00
C GLY A 278 33.30 -28.35 -13.07
N GLN A 279 33.73 -29.60 -12.89
CA GLN A 279 33.36 -30.69 -13.78
C GLN A 279 31.87 -31.03 -13.66
N TRP A 280 31.32 -31.04 -12.44
CA TRP A 280 29.89 -31.31 -12.22
C TRP A 280 28.98 -30.35 -12.98
N GLN A 281 29.29 -29.04 -12.94
CA GLN A 281 28.51 -28.04 -13.68
C GLN A 281 28.61 -28.24 -15.20
N ARG A 282 29.82 -28.45 -15.73
CA ARG A 282 30.01 -28.67 -17.17
C ARG A 282 29.32 -29.95 -17.64
N SER A 283 29.49 -31.06 -16.93
CA SER A 283 28.86 -32.34 -17.26
C SER A 283 27.33 -32.29 -17.14
N SER A 284 26.80 -31.62 -16.11
CA SER A 284 25.35 -31.41 -15.99
C SER A 284 24.80 -30.58 -17.14
N LEU A 285 25.50 -29.50 -17.51
CA LEU A 285 25.07 -28.62 -18.59
C LEU A 285 25.15 -29.32 -19.95
N LEU A 286 26.20 -30.10 -20.21
CA LEU A 286 26.32 -30.94 -21.41
C LEU A 286 25.24 -32.01 -21.47
N LEU A 287 24.92 -32.66 -20.34
CA LEU A 287 23.83 -33.64 -20.26
C LEU A 287 22.48 -32.99 -20.55
N ILE A 288 22.18 -31.86 -19.91
CA ILE A 288 20.91 -31.12 -20.11
C ILE A 288 20.81 -30.65 -21.56
N ALA A 289 21.89 -30.10 -22.14
CA ALA A 289 21.93 -29.67 -23.53
C ALA A 289 21.73 -30.86 -24.49
N GLY A 290 22.34 -32.01 -24.20
CA GLY A 290 22.18 -33.24 -24.97
C GLY A 290 20.74 -33.76 -24.93
N VAL A 291 20.10 -33.79 -23.75
CA VAL A 291 18.70 -34.18 -23.60
C VAL A 291 17.77 -33.17 -24.29
N ALA A 292 18.02 -31.87 -24.18
CA ALA A 292 17.25 -30.84 -24.86
C ALA A 292 17.37 -30.95 -26.39
N LEU A 293 18.57 -31.25 -26.90
CA LEU A 293 18.80 -31.50 -28.32
C LEU A 293 18.01 -32.75 -28.75
N LEU A 294 18.17 -33.88 -28.07
CA LEU A 294 17.40 -35.10 -28.35
C LEU A 294 15.89 -34.86 -28.34
N ALA A 295 15.38 -34.12 -27.35
CA ALA A 295 13.97 -33.75 -27.27
C ALA A 295 13.51 -32.86 -28.44
N GLY A 296 14.37 -31.94 -28.91
CA GLY A 296 14.09 -31.10 -30.08
C GLY A 296 14.07 -31.87 -31.41
N PHE A 297 14.77 -33.00 -31.49
CA PHE A 297 14.75 -33.90 -32.64
C PHE A 297 13.66 -34.98 -32.56
N LEU A 298 13.01 -35.16 -31.41
CA LEU A 298 11.91 -36.10 -31.30
C LEU A 298 10.76 -35.64 -32.23
N PRO A 299 10.28 -36.50 -33.14
CA PRO A 299 9.08 -36.20 -33.90
C PRO A 299 7.94 -36.06 -32.88
N ILE A 300 7.42 -34.85 -32.72
CA ILE A 300 6.22 -34.56 -31.92
C ILE A 300 5.03 -35.13 -32.71
N GLY A 301 4.95 -36.46 -32.76
CA GLY A 301 3.86 -37.20 -33.38
C GLY A 301 2.56 -36.85 -32.67
N SER A 302 1.48 -36.82 -33.44
CA SER A 302 0.10 -36.43 -33.08
C SER A 302 -0.24 -36.52 -31.59
N THR A 303 0.20 -35.53 -30.81
CA THR A 303 -0.16 -35.34 -29.40
C THR A 303 -1.57 -34.75 -29.28
N PHE A 304 -2.36 -34.91 -30.36
CA PHE A 304 -3.68 -34.36 -30.57
C PHE A 304 -4.68 -34.84 -29.51
N ALA A 305 -4.53 -36.08 -29.02
CA ALA A 305 -5.35 -36.61 -27.94
C ALA A 305 -5.06 -35.92 -26.59
N LEU A 306 -3.78 -35.66 -26.28
CA LEU A 306 -3.39 -34.95 -25.07
C LEU A 306 -3.80 -33.47 -25.15
N ALA A 307 -3.61 -32.84 -26.32
CA ALA A 307 -4.04 -31.47 -26.58
C ALA A 307 -5.56 -31.32 -26.38
N ARG A 308 -6.37 -32.23 -26.92
CA ARG A 308 -7.83 -32.26 -26.69
C ARG A 308 -8.21 -32.48 -25.23
N LEU A 309 -7.47 -33.32 -24.49
CA LEU A 309 -7.73 -33.52 -23.07
C LEU A 309 -7.44 -32.24 -22.27
N VAL A 310 -6.32 -31.58 -22.57
CA VAL A 310 -5.95 -30.30 -21.95
C VAL A 310 -6.97 -29.22 -22.29
N GLU A 311 -7.38 -29.10 -23.55
CA GLU A 311 -8.43 -28.19 -24.00
C GLU A 311 -9.77 -28.45 -23.27
N ALA A 312 -10.18 -29.71 -23.14
CA ALA A 312 -11.36 -30.09 -22.37
C ALA A 312 -11.24 -29.67 -20.89
N ILE A 313 -10.10 -29.92 -20.25
CA ILE A 313 -9.85 -29.51 -18.86
C ILE A 313 -9.95 -27.99 -18.72
N PHE A 314 -9.37 -27.24 -19.66
CA PHE A 314 -9.46 -25.77 -19.66
C PHE A 314 -10.89 -25.28 -19.84
N ASN A 315 -11.62 -25.81 -20.81
CA ASN A 315 -13.01 -25.43 -21.04
C ASN A 315 -13.86 -25.70 -19.79
N VAL A 316 -13.68 -26.85 -19.13
CA VAL A 316 -14.36 -27.16 -17.87
C VAL A 316 -13.93 -26.18 -16.77
N ALA A 317 -12.64 -25.88 -16.63
CA ALA A 317 -12.15 -24.93 -15.63
C ALA A 317 -12.71 -23.52 -15.84
N PHE A 318 -12.72 -23.03 -17.09
CA PHE A 318 -13.30 -21.73 -17.43
C PHE A 318 -14.81 -21.70 -17.19
N GLN A 319 -15.54 -22.79 -17.48
CA GLN A 319 -16.96 -22.89 -17.15
C GLN A 319 -17.19 -22.85 -15.63
N ILE A 320 -16.35 -23.52 -14.83
CA ILE A 320 -16.43 -23.49 -13.37
C ILE A 320 -16.16 -22.06 -12.85
N VAL A 321 -15.12 -21.39 -13.33
CA VAL A 321 -14.80 -20.02 -12.93
C VAL A 321 -15.91 -19.06 -13.37
N GLY A 322 -16.42 -19.20 -14.60
CA GLY A 322 -17.55 -18.42 -15.11
C GLY A 322 -18.81 -18.64 -14.29
N PHE A 323 -19.09 -19.89 -13.90
CA PHE A 323 -20.20 -20.23 -13.01
C PHE A 323 -20.03 -19.61 -11.62
N LEU A 324 -18.85 -19.70 -11.01
CA LEU A 324 -18.53 -19.06 -9.73
C LEU A 324 -18.67 -17.53 -9.79
N MET A 325 -18.16 -16.91 -10.86
CA MET A 325 -18.29 -15.47 -11.09
C MET A 325 -19.75 -15.08 -11.31
N SER A 326 -20.52 -15.88 -12.06
CA SER A 326 -21.96 -15.67 -12.22
C SER A 326 -22.70 -15.77 -10.89
N LEU A 327 -22.33 -16.74 -10.04
CA LEU A 327 -22.93 -16.90 -8.71
C LEU A 327 -22.58 -15.73 -7.80
N LEU A 328 -21.34 -15.24 -7.87
CA LEU A 328 -20.90 -14.04 -7.17
C LEU A 328 -21.66 -12.80 -7.66
N PHE A 329 -21.81 -12.62 -8.98
CA PHE A 329 -22.60 -11.52 -9.55
C PHE A 329 -24.06 -11.61 -9.14
N LEU A 330 -24.65 -12.80 -9.12
CA LEU A 330 -26.02 -13.01 -8.68
C LEU A 330 -26.16 -12.69 -7.18
N LEU A 331 -25.20 -13.08 -6.35
CA LEU A 331 -25.18 -12.72 -4.94
C LEU A 331 -25.07 -11.20 -4.76
N ILE A 332 -24.19 -10.54 -5.49
CA ILE A 332 -24.04 -9.08 -5.47
C ILE A 332 -25.32 -8.39 -5.94
N ALA A 333 -25.92 -8.85 -7.03
CA ALA A 333 -27.19 -8.32 -7.56
C ALA A 333 -28.35 -8.54 -6.57
N PHE A 334 -28.41 -9.68 -5.90
CA PHE A 334 -29.36 -9.96 -4.83
C PHE A 334 -29.17 -9.03 -3.63
N LEU A 335 -27.92 -8.79 -3.23
CA LEU A 335 -27.62 -7.83 -2.17
C LEU A 335 -28.00 -6.41 -2.56
N PHE A 336 -27.75 -5.98 -3.80
CA PHE A 336 -28.21 -4.67 -4.31
C PHE A 336 -29.74 -4.56 -4.42
N SER A 337 -30.42 -5.65 -4.79
CA SER A 337 -31.88 -5.72 -4.82
C SER A 337 -32.51 -5.46 -3.43
N LEU A 338 -31.85 -5.89 -2.35
CA LEU A 338 -32.28 -5.59 -0.97
C LEU A 338 -32.19 -4.09 -0.59
N PHE A 339 -31.36 -3.31 -1.29
CA PHE A 339 -31.22 -1.86 -1.08
C PHE A 339 -32.12 -1.02 -2.00
N GLY A 340 -33.03 -1.64 -2.76
CA GLY A 340 -33.96 -0.93 -3.64
C GLY A 340 -33.31 -0.32 -4.89
N SER A 341 -32.04 -0.60 -5.14
CA SER A 341 -31.41 -0.27 -6.43
C SER A 341 -31.83 -1.34 -7.44
N SER A 342 -32.90 -1.07 -8.18
CA SER A 342 -33.17 -1.76 -9.43
C SER A 342 -31.89 -1.72 -10.29
N PRO A 343 -31.52 -2.82 -10.97
CA PRO A 343 -30.45 -2.75 -11.95
C PRO A 343 -30.76 -1.60 -12.91
N PRO A 344 -29.76 -0.82 -13.39
CA PRO A 344 -30.01 0.06 -14.50
C PRO A 344 -30.58 -0.81 -15.60
N GLU A 345 -31.84 -0.58 -15.95
CA GLU A 345 -32.43 -1.14 -17.15
C GLU A 345 -31.38 -0.95 -18.24
N SER A 346 -30.99 -2.06 -18.86
CA SER A 346 -30.23 -2.07 -20.09
C SER A 346 -30.67 -0.88 -20.93
N LEU A 347 -29.74 -0.12 -21.48
CA LEU A 347 -29.95 0.99 -22.41
C LEU A 347 -30.92 0.60 -23.54
N GLN A 348 -32.21 0.53 -23.25
CA GLN A 348 -33.26 0.82 -24.19
C GLN A 348 -33.14 2.31 -24.35
N GLN A 349 -32.44 2.69 -25.43
CA GLN A 349 -32.57 4.01 -26.00
C GLN A 349 -34.08 4.29 -26.08
N PRO A 350 -34.61 5.25 -25.31
CA PRO A 350 -36.02 5.59 -25.41
C PRO A 350 -36.24 6.02 -26.84
N GLU A 351 -37.19 5.38 -27.51
CA GLU A 351 -37.77 5.95 -28.73
C GLU A 351 -38.18 7.39 -28.39
N PRO A 352 -37.69 8.41 -29.12
CA PRO A 352 -37.88 9.79 -28.70
C PRO A 352 -39.38 10.10 -28.64
N PRO A 353 -39.93 10.48 -27.48
CA PRO A 353 -41.30 10.95 -27.41
C PRO A 353 -41.42 12.27 -28.20
N PRO A 354 -42.62 12.60 -28.72
CA PRO A 354 -42.87 13.88 -29.35
C PRO A 354 -42.45 15.01 -28.40
N LEU A 355 -41.75 16.01 -28.94
CA LEU A 355 -41.26 17.19 -28.23
C LEU A 355 -42.40 17.92 -27.50
N GLU A 356 -42.57 17.63 -26.21
CA GLU A 356 -43.14 18.57 -25.25
C GLU A 356 -41.99 19.39 -24.63
N PRO A 357 -42.13 20.73 -24.52
CA PRO A 357 -41.12 21.53 -23.84
C PRO A 357 -41.04 21.11 -22.37
N PRO A 358 -39.84 20.83 -21.82
CA PRO A 358 -39.73 20.35 -20.46
C PRO A 358 -40.19 21.43 -19.46
N PRO A 359 -40.95 21.07 -18.41
CA PRO A 359 -41.14 21.96 -17.28
C PRO A 359 -39.77 22.23 -16.64
N LEU A 360 -39.51 23.49 -16.30
CA LEU A 360 -38.36 23.89 -15.49
C LEU A 360 -38.49 23.24 -14.10
N VAL A 361 -37.98 22.02 -13.96
CA VAL A 361 -37.59 21.47 -12.67
C VAL A 361 -36.38 22.30 -12.24
N PRO A 362 -36.39 22.99 -11.09
CA PRO A 362 -35.15 23.53 -10.54
C PRO A 362 -34.22 22.35 -10.38
N ALA A 363 -33.05 22.39 -11.04
CA ALA A 363 -32.03 21.39 -10.83
C ALA A 363 -31.80 21.27 -9.32
N GLU A 364 -32.25 20.16 -8.74
CA GLU A 364 -31.84 19.81 -7.39
C GLU A 364 -30.32 19.71 -7.46
N SER A 365 -29.67 20.73 -6.92
CA SER A 365 -28.27 20.72 -6.59
C SER A 365 -28.09 19.64 -5.53
N PHE A 366 -27.99 18.38 -5.97
CA PHE A 366 -27.13 17.43 -5.27
C PHE A 366 -25.85 18.20 -5.06
N GLN A 367 -25.54 18.49 -3.79
CA GLN A 367 -24.38 19.26 -3.40
C GLN A 367 -23.18 18.68 -4.13
N GLU A 368 -22.77 19.33 -5.23
CA GLU A 368 -21.42 19.30 -5.72
C GLU A 368 -20.61 19.69 -4.49
N LEU A 369 -20.02 18.70 -3.82
CA LEU A 369 -18.91 18.93 -2.93
C LEU A 369 -18.04 19.91 -3.68
N SER A 370 -17.95 21.15 -3.17
CA SER A 370 -17.27 22.23 -3.88
C SER A 370 -15.98 21.67 -4.44
N GLU A 371 -15.71 21.86 -5.73
CA GLU A 371 -14.51 21.36 -6.39
C GLU A 371 -13.22 21.64 -5.58
N THR A 372 -13.24 22.73 -4.81
CA THR A 372 -12.23 23.11 -3.82
C THR A 372 -12.05 22.10 -2.67
N ALA A 373 -13.13 21.52 -2.14
CA ALA A 373 -13.11 20.48 -1.10
C ALA A 373 -12.54 19.15 -1.61
N LEU A 374 -12.88 18.76 -2.85
CA LEU A 374 -12.27 17.60 -3.51
C LEU A 374 -10.77 17.83 -3.74
N MET A 375 -10.39 19.02 -4.21
CA MET A 375 -8.98 19.38 -4.43
C MET A 375 -8.16 19.43 -3.13
N VAL A 376 -8.75 19.90 -2.03
CA VAL A 376 -8.10 19.87 -0.70
C VAL A 376 -7.96 18.44 -0.19
N ARG A 377 -9.00 17.60 -0.33
CA ARG A 377 -8.96 16.19 0.09
C ARG A 377 -7.89 15.40 -0.67
N GLY A 378 -7.87 15.51 -2.00
CA GLY A 378 -6.86 14.85 -2.84
C GLY A 378 -5.46 15.42 -2.61
N GLY A 379 -5.33 16.74 -2.41
CA GLY A 379 -4.04 17.36 -2.06
C GLY A 379 -3.46 16.86 -0.74
N ILE A 380 -4.27 16.70 0.31
CA ILE A 380 -3.85 16.12 1.59
C ILE A 380 -3.41 14.67 1.41
N PHE A 381 -4.16 13.88 0.64
CA PHE A 381 -3.80 12.49 0.34
C PHE A 381 -2.42 12.41 -0.33
N TRP A 382 -2.18 13.18 -1.40
CA TRP A 382 -0.90 13.19 -2.11
C TRP A 382 0.25 13.69 -1.23
N LEU A 383 0.02 14.69 -0.38
CA LEU A 383 1.02 15.17 0.57
C LEU A 383 1.45 14.04 1.53
N VAL A 384 0.48 13.32 2.11
CA VAL A 384 0.78 12.19 3.01
C VAL A 384 1.48 11.06 2.25
N ALA A 385 1.01 10.72 1.04
CA ALA A 385 1.62 9.69 0.21
C ALA A 385 3.07 10.03 -0.16
N ILE A 386 3.36 11.26 -0.59
CA ILE A 386 4.72 11.73 -0.93
C ILE A 386 5.62 11.69 0.30
N VAL A 387 5.15 12.15 1.46
CA VAL A 387 5.93 12.11 2.71
C VAL A 387 6.23 10.66 3.10
N ALA A 388 5.26 9.75 3.02
CA ALA A 388 5.44 8.33 3.32
C ALA A 388 6.46 7.68 2.36
N VAL A 389 6.33 7.90 1.04
CA VAL A 389 7.27 7.42 0.02
C VAL A 389 8.68 7.95 0.30
N LEU A 390 8.82 9.24 0.61
CA LEU A 390 10.11 9.87 0.85
C LEU A 390 10.77 9.34 2.12
N VAL A 391 10.01 9.12 3.19
CA VAL A 391 10.51 8.50 4.44
C VAL A 391 10.97 7.07 4.18
N LEU A 392 10.17 6.27 3.45
CA LEU A 392 10.54 4.89 3.09
C LEU A 392 11.78 4.85 2.19
N LEU A 393 11.89 5.77 1.23
CA LEU A 393 13.05 5.87 0.34
C LEU A 393 14.32 6.24 1.12
N VAL A 394 14.24 7.25 1.98
CA VAL A 394 15.35 7.66 2.86
C VAL A 394 15.79 6.50 3.76
N PHE A 395 14.83 5.78 4.34
CA PHE A 395 15.10 4.59 5.14
C PHE A 395 15.82 3.52 4.32
N PHE A 396 15.31 3.22 3.12
CA PHE A 396 15.89 2.25 2.20
C PHE A 396 17.33 2.59 1.76
N LEU A 397 17.60 3.84 1.40
CA LEU A 397 18.96 4.28 1.02
C LEU A 397 19.93 4.26 2.21
N ARG A 398 19.48 4.69 3.39
CA ARG A 398 20.28 4.66 4.62
C ARG A 398 20.65 3.24 5.00
N GLU A 399 19.69 2.32 4.92
CA GLU A 399 19.94 0.91 5.21
C GLU A 399 20.98 0.33 4.24
N ARG A 400 20.92 0.65 2.94
CA ARG A 400 21.89 0.20 1.93
C ARG A 400 23.34 0.69 2.13
N GLY A 401 23.61 1.49 3.17
CA GLY A 401 24.96 1.97 3.49
C GLY A 401 25.38 3.22 2.74
N TYR A 402 24.47 3.85 1.98
CA TYR A 402 24.71 5.20 1.48
C TYR A 402 24.73 6.14 2.69
N GLN A 403 25.90 6.72 2.96
CA GLN A 403 26.04 7.78 3.97
C GLN A 403 25.34 9.03 3.43
N LEU A 404 24.01 9.05 3.52
CA LEU A 404 23.23 10.26 3.32
C LEU A 404 23.67 11.23 4.41
N ASP A 405 24.47 12.20 4.00
CA ASP A 405 25.07 13.18 4.89
C ASP A 405 23.96 13.76 5.78
N SER A 406 24.07 13.53 7.10
CA SER A 406 23.02 13.84 8.09
C SER A 406 22.62 15.33 8.09
N ARG A 407 23.44 16.17 7.46
CA ARG A 407 23.19 17.59 7.20
C ARG A 407 22.12 17.80 6.14
N ILE A 408 22.16 17.05 5.04
CA ILE A 408 21.17 17.13 3.95
C ILE A 408 19.82 16.61 4.44
N LEU A 409 19.80 15.53 5.21
CA LEU A 409 18.56 14.98 5.76
C LEU A 409 17.90 15.94 6.77
N ARG A 410 18.72 16.57 7.63
CA ARG A 410 18.24 17.61 8.56
C ARG A 410 17.81 18.88 7.84
N ALA A 411 18.50 19.27 6.77
CA ALA A 411 18.11 20.40 5.93
C ALA A 411 16.76 20.12 5.24
N LEU A 412 16.63 18.96 4.60
CA LEU A 412 15.37 18.53 3.96
C LEU A 412 14.23 18.43 4.97
N TRP A 413 14.48 17.89 6.16
CA TRP A 413 13.45 17.79 7.21
C TRP A 413 13.06 19.16 7.77
N ARG A 414 14.02 20.07 7.92
CA ARG A 414 13.76 21.45 8.33
C ARG A 414 12.96 22.19 7.26
N ASP A 415 13.34 22.02 5.99
CA ASP A 415 12.69 22.68 4.85
C ASP A 415 11.29 22.11 4.61
N LEU A 416 11.09 20.80 4.79
CA LEU A 416 9.78 20.15 4.77
C LEU A 416 8.90 20.64 5.93
N ARG A 417 9.44 20.75 7.15
CA ARG A 417 8.69 21.25 8.32
C ARG A 417 8.33 22.72 8.18
N LEU A 418 9.20 23.52 7.58
CA LEU A 418 8.94 24.92 7.27
C LEU A 418 7.93 25.06 6.12
N GLY A 419 8.06 24.24 5.07
CA GLY A 419 7.12 24.17 3.95
C GLY A 419 5.72 23.76 4.43
N LEU A 420 5.64 22.75 5.29
CA LEU A 420 4.40 22.28 5.89
C LEU A 420 3.77 23.36 6.77
N ARG A 421 4.55 24.07 7.60
CA ARG A 421 4.05 25.21 8.39
C ARG A 421 3.58 26.38 7.52
N ARG A 422 4.28 26.69 6.42
CA ARG A 422 3.88 27.72 5.46
C ARG A 422 2.59 27.34 4.74
N LEU A 423 2.46 26.08 4.32
CA LEU A 423 1.26 25.54 3.70
C LEU A 423 0.08 25.57 4.67
N TRP A 424 0.31 25.19 5.93
CA TRP A 424 -0.71 25.24 7.00
C TRP A 424 -1.14 26.67 7.29
N GLY A 425 -0.19 27.61 7.39
CA GLY A 425 -0.49 29.04 7.56
C GLY A 425 -1.24 29.64 6.37
N TYR A 426 -0.94 29.20 5.15
CA TYR A 426 -1.61 29.65 3.94
C TYR A 426 -3.03 29.08 3.80
N LEU A 427 -3.23 27.79 4.13
CA LEU A 427 -4.53 27.13 4.13
C LEU A 427 -5.46 27.70 5.22
N PHE A 428 -5.00 27.79 6.47
CA PHE A 428 -5.81 28.32 7.56
C PHE A 428 -5.98 29.84 7.52
N GLY A 429 -4.99 30.60 7.01
CA GLY A 429 -5.12 32.05 6.81
C GLY A 429 -6.17 32.43 5.76
N ARG A 430 -6.43 31.57 4.77
CA ARG A 430 -7.51 31.78 3.78
C ARG A 430 -8.89 31.38 4.30
N VAL A 431 -8.99 30.45 5.24
CA VAL A 431 -10.27 30.14 5.92
C VAL A 431 -10.72 31.33 6.75
N GLU A 432 -9.81 32.11 7.33
CA GLU A 432 -10.18 33.29 8.10
C GLU A 432 -10.73 34.42 7.22
N LEU A 433 -10.13 34.65 6.04
CA LEU A 433 -10.61 35.62 5.04
C LEU A 433 -11.90 35.16 4.35
N ALA A 434 -12.03 33.86 4.01
CA ALA A 434 -13.27 33.29 3.47
C ALA A 434 -14.40 33.33 4.50
N SER A 435 -14.11 33.12 5.79
CA SER A 435 -15.11 33.25 6.86
C SER A 435 -15.55 34.69 7.11
N ARG A 436 -14.73 35.69 6.75
CA ARG A 436 -15.10 37.12 6.79
C ARG A 436 -15.93 37.51 5.57
N ALA A 437 -15.58 37.00 4.37
CA ALA A 437 -16.36 37.21 3.15
C ALA A 437 -17.73 36.52 3.17
N ILE A 438 -17.83 35.32 3.75
CA ILE A 438 -19.11 34.61 3.95
C ILE A 438 -19.96 35.31 5.01
N ARG A 439 -19.35 35.83 6.09
CA ARG A 439 -20.05 36.65 7.10
C ARG A 439 -20.51 38.00 6.54
N GLN A 440 -19.76 38.63 5.65
CA GLN A 440 -20.18 39.87 4.98
C GLN A 440 -21.28 39.65 3.94
N ARG A 441 -21.27 38.51 3.21
CA ARG A 441 -22.38 38.14 2.31
C ARG A 441 -23.65 37.73 3.06
N LEU A 442 -23.52 37.14 4.26
CA LEU A 442 -24.65 36.89 5.16
C LEU A 442 -25.16 38.17 5.85
N ALA A 443 -24.28 39.13 6.13
CA ALA A 443 -24.68 40.42 6.73
C ALA A 443 -25.33 41.40 5.73
N LEU A 444 -25.12 41.22 4.42
CA LEU A 444 -25.71 42.05 3.36
C LEU A 444 -26.87 41.36 2.62
N GLY A 445 -27.23 40.12 2.99
CA GLY A 445 -28.23 39.29 2.31
C GLY A 445 -29.56 39.12 3.04
N GLN A 446 -29.86 39.90 4.09
CA GLN A 446 -31.14 39.84 4.81
C GLN A 446 -31.74 41.24 4.95
N ALA A 447 -32.15 41.80 3.82
CA ALA A 447 -33.21 42.78 3.74
C ALA A 447 -34.31 42.15 2.87
N SER A 448 -35.20 41.39 3.53
CA SER A 448 -36.61 41.18 3.17
C SER A 448 -37.17 40.03 4.01
N ASP A 449 -38.39 40.26 4.49
CA ASP A 449 -39.34 39.40 5.17
C ASP A 449 -39.30 39.28 6.71
N GLU A 450 -40.35 39.88 7.26
CA GLU A 450 -40.80 39.97 8.63
C GLU A 450 -41.20 38.60 9.21
N THR A 451 -41.12 38.51 10.54
CA THR A 451 -41.75 37.49 11.39
C THR A 451 -41.22 36.05 11.30
N ASN A 452 -40.02 35.79 11.82
CA ASN A 452 -39.84 34.69 12.79
C ASN A 452 -38.49 34.74 13.50
N GLN A 453 -38.54 34.69 14.83
CA GLN A 453 -37.38 34.67 15.71
C GLN A 453 -36.61 33.33 15.56
N PRO A 454 -35.26 33.31 15.52
CA PRO A 454 -34.52 32.05 15.50
C PRO A 454 -34.50 31.40 16.90
N PRO A 455 -34.72 30.07 17.01
CA PRO A 455 -34.66 29.37 18.29
C PRO A 455 -33.19 29.22 18.74
N TRP A 456 -32.94 29.50 20.03
CA TRP A 456 -31.62 29.32 20.63
C TRP A 456 -31.23 27.84 20.68
N ARG A 457 -30.10 27.55 20.04
CA ARG A 457 -29.33 26.30 20.14
C ARG A 457 -29.01 26.03 21.62
N PHE A 458 -29.32 24.83 22.13
CA PHE A 458 -29.10 24.41 23.51
C PHE A 458 -27.61 24.53 23.91
N VAL A 459 -27.24 25.61 24.61
CA VAL A 459 -25.93 25.73 25.26
C VAL A 459 -25.95 24.85 26.50
N ASN A 460 -25.11 23.82 26.54
CA ASN A 460 -25.05 22.88 27.65
C ASN A 460 -24.31 23.52 28.85
N LEU A 461 -25.06 24.18 29.74
CA LEU A 461 -24.53 24.93 30.90
C LEU A 461 -23.55 24.13 31.77
N ARG A 462 -23.65 22.79 31.78
CA ARG A 462 -22.84 21.91 32.62
C ARG A 462 -21.40 21.74 32.11
N ASN A 463 -21.14 22.08 30.85
CA ASN A 463 -19.81 21.98 30.21
C ASN A 463 -19.12 23.34 30.06
N LEU A 464 -19.72 24.43 30.54
CA LEU A 464 -19.09 25.75 30.51
C LEU A 464 -18.10 25.90 31.67
N PRO A 465 -16.93 26.52 31.48
CA PRO A 465 -16.04 26.85 32.59
C PRO A 465 -16.76 27.77 33.60
N PRO A 466 -16.45 27.68 34.91
CA PRO A 466 -17.17 28.40 35.97
C PRO A 466 -17.35 29.90 35.71
N ARG A 467 -16.31 30.56 35.18
CA ARG A 467 -16.34 31.98 34.79
C ARG A 467 -17.36 32.30 33.70
N GLU A 468 -17.51 31.42 32.71
CA GLU A 468 -18.50 31.61 31.63
C GLU A 468 -19.92 31.32 32.12
N GLN A 469 -20.10 30.43 33.11
CA GLN A 469 -21.40 30.21 33.75
C GLN A 469 -21.90 31.48 34.45
N VAL A 470 -21.03 32.16 35.20
CA VAL A 470 -21.36 33.42 35.88
C VAL A 470 -21.74 34.51 34.87
N ARG A 471 -20.98 34.65 33.77
CA ARG A 471 -21.31 35.58 32.69
C ARG A 471 -22.66 35.29 32.05
N TYR A 472 -22.94 34.01 31.82
CA TYR A 472 -24.21 33.56 31.28
C TYR A 472 -25.39 33.91 32.20
N PHE A 473 -25.26 33.70 33.51
CA PHE A 473 -26.33 33.98 34.46
C PHE A 473 -26.75 35.45 34.43
N TYR A 474 -25.81 36.39 34.51
CA TYR A 474 -26.11 37.83 34.44
C TYR A 474 -26.75 38.23 33.10
N LEU A 475 -26.16 37.83 31.96
CA LEU A 475 -26.71 38.17 30.64
C LEU A 475 -28.10 37.60 30.40
N SER A 476 -28.41 36.45 30.99
CA SER A 476 -29.76 35.86 30.92
C SER A 476 -30.81 36.64 31.73
N ILE A 477 -30.40 37.39 32.76
CA ILE A 477 -31.27 38.31 33.51
C ILE A 477 -31.48 39.59 32.72
N VAL A 478 -30.42 40.20 32.17
CA VAL A 478 -30.51 41.41 31.34
C VAL A 478 -31.49 41.22 30.18
N ARG A 479 -31.38 40.12 29.43
CA ARG A 479 -32.31 39.82 28.32
C ARG A 479 -33.75 39.60 28.82
N ARG A 480 -33.93 39.06 30.02
CA ARG A 480 -35.26 38.81 30.57
C ARG A 480 -35.90 40.10 31.11
N ALA A 481 -35.09 41.02 31.60
CA ALA A 481 -35.50 42.38 31.94
C ALA A 481 -35.92 43.16 30.69
N GLU A 482 -35.15 43.03 29.59
CA GLU A 482 -35.51 43.59 28.27
C GLU A 482 -36.85 43.05 27.76
N ALA A 483 -37.08 41.74 27.92
CA ALA A 483 -38.38 41.13 27.60
C ALA A 483 -39.54 41.59 28.52
N GLN A 484 -39.23 42.26 29.63
CA GLN A 484 -40.21 42.91 30.52
C GLN A 484 -40.22 44.45 30.35
N GLY A 485 -39.61 44.96 29.28
CA GLY A 485 -39.62 46.38 28.93
C GLY A 485 -38.50 47.21 29.56
N VAL A 486 -37.61 46.60 30.35
CA VAL A 486 -36.42 47.26 30.90
C VAL A 486 -35.22 46.96 30.02
N GLU A 487 -35.03 47.78 28.99
CA GLU A 487 -33.92 47.67 28.06
C GLU A 487 -32.68 48.41 28.58
N ARG A 488 -31.53 47.74 28.52
CA ARG A 488 -30.24 48.37 28.80
C ARG A 488 -29.79 49.20 27.62
N ARG A 489 -29.46 50.48 27.82
CA ARG A 489 -28.97 51.32 26.72
C ARG A 489 -27.56 50.88 26.28
N ALA A 490 -27.25 51.03 24.99
CA ALA A 490 -25.97 50.56 24.44
C ALA A 490 -24.71 51.18 25.10
N ALA A 491 -24.83 52.40 25.62
CA ALA A 491 -23.73 53.10 26.31
C ALA A 491 -23.68 52.85 27.82
N GLU A 492 -24.68 52.18 28.39
CA GLU A 492 -24.83 52.00 29.83
C GLU A 492 -23.96 50.87 30.36
N THR A 493 -23.22 51.12 31.43
CA THR A 493 -22.35 50.11 32.04
C THR A 493 -23.17 49.10 32.87
N PRO A 494 -22.65 47.88 33.15
CA PRO A 494 -23.36 46.93 33.98
C PRO A 494 -23.71 47.48 35.38
N LEU A 495 -22.85 48.35 35.96
CA LEU A 495 -23.09 48.99 37.25
C LEU A 495 -24.23 50.01 37.20
N GLU A 496 -24.37 50.73 36.10
CA GLU A 496 -25.45 51.69 35.90
C GLU A 496 -26.79 50.96 35.74
N PHE A 497 -26.81 49.92 34.91
CA PHE A 497 -28.01 49.13 34.64
C PHE A 497 -28.56 48.39 35.88
N VAL A 498 -27.74 48.14 36.90
CA VAL A 498 -28.22 47.58 38.18
C VAL A 498 -29.28 48.46 38.83
N ASN A 499 -29.14 49.78 38.75
CA ASN A 499 -30.08 50.68 39.40
C ASN A 499 -31.47 50.56 38.79
N ASP A 500 -31.54 50.44 37.47
CA ASP A 500 -32.79 50.20 36.73
C ASP A 500 -33.40 48.84 37.12
N LEU A 501 -32.57 47.79 37.24
CA LEU A 501 -33.03 46.47 37.70
C LEU A 501 -33.53 46.49 39.16
N ARG A 502 -32.91 47.27 40.05
CA ARG A 502 -33.33 47.37 41.46
C ARG A 502 -34.63 48.16 41.62
N GLN A 503 -34.78 49.25 40.86
CA GLN A 503 -36.01 50.03 40.86
C GLN A 503 -37.20 49.19 40.40
N GLU A 504 -36.97 48.31 39.42
CA GLU A 504 -38.02 47.48 38.84
C GLU A 504 -38.30 46.19 39.65
N TRP A 505 -37.30 45.67 40.38
CA TRP A 505 -37.47 44.50 41.26
C TRP A 505 -36.84 44.72 42.65
N PRO A 506 -37.45 45.58 43.50
CA PRO A 506 -36.90 45.91 44.83
C PRO A 506 -36.86 44.69 45.77
N GLU A 507 -37.76 43.72 45.58
CA GLU A 507 -37.77 42.46 46.35
C GLU A 507 -36.54 41.57 46.11
N ALA A 508 -35.76 41.82 45.05
CA ALA A 508 -34.57 41.05 44.70
C ALA A 508 -33.30 41.93 44.61
N GLU A 509 -33.30 43.09 45.27
CA GLU A 509 -32.24 44.10 45.19
C GLU A 509 -30.86 43.53 45.56
N ASP A 510 -30.81 42.79 46.68
CA ASP A 510 -29.57 42.20 47.20
C ASP A 510 -29.02 41.12 46.26
N GLU A 511 -29.90 40.29 45.69
CA GLU A 511 -29.51 39.23 44.75
C GLU A 511 -29.09 39.79 43.38
N ILE A 512 -29.73 40.86 42.91
CA ILE A 512 -29.34 41.56 41.67
C ILE A 512 -27.96 42.18 41.84
N LYS A 513 -27.70 42.81 43.00
CA LYS A 513 -26.38 43.35 43.33
C LYS A 513 -25.32 42.26 43.34
N ALA A 514 -25.54 41.19 44.09
CA ALA A 514 -24.59 40.07 44.19
C ALA A 514 -24.29 39.41 42.84
N LEU A 515 -25.30 39.26 41.97
CA LEU A 515 -25.10 38.71 40.62
C LEU A 515 -24.31 39.66 39.71
N THR A 516 -24.48 40.97 39.86
CA THR A 516 -23.75 41.97 39.06
C THR A 516 -22.30 42.08 39.49
N ASP A 517 -22.03 42.07 40.80
CA ASP A 517 -20.67 42.09 41.33
C ASP A 517 -19.89 40.86 40.85
N ALA A 518 -20.49 39.68 40.93
CA ALA A 518 -19.91 38.44 40.39
C ALA A 518 -19.68 38.49 38.87
N PHE A 519 -20.55 39.17 38.12
CA PHE A 519 -20.35 39.37 36.68
C PHE A 519 -19.15 40.26 36.37
N LEU A 520 -18.99 41.34 37.13
CA LEU A 520 -17.86 42.28 36.96
C LEU A 520 -16.55 41.60 37.33
N GLU A 521 -16.53 40.84 38.42
CA GLU A 521 -15.38 40.02 38.81
C GLU A 521 -15.04 39.00 37.72
N ALA A 522 -16.03 38.26 37.21
CA ALA A 522 -15.83 37.33 36.11
C ALA A 522 -15.34 38.00 34.82
N ARG A 523 -15.68 39.28 34.59
CA ARG A 523 -15.36 40.04 33.37
C ARG A 523 -14.00 40.74 33.44
N TYR A 524 -13.63 41.27 34.59
CA TYR A 524 -12.49 42.17 34.73
C TYR A 524 -11.42 41.69 35.71
N SER A 525 -11.71 40.72 36.60
CA SER A 525 -10.68 40.12 37.46
C SER A 525 -9.97 38.95 36.77
N ALA A 526 -8.66 38.84 37.03
CA ALA A 526 -7.84 37.71 36.62
C ALA A 526 -7.97 36.49 37.56
N ASP A 527 -8.63 36.65 38.72
CA ASP A 527 -8.73 35.60 39.75
C ASP A 527 -9.64 34.46 39.31
N ASP A 528 -9.22 33.22 39.52
CA ASP A 528 -9.96 32.03 39.10
C ASP A 528 -11.20 31.79 39.97
N ILE A 529 -12.37 31.80 39.33
CA ILE A 529 -13.66 31.53 39.98
C ILE A 529 -13.81 30.02 40.19
N SER A 530 -13.98 29.61 41.44
CA SER A 530 -14.12 28.21 41.79
C SER A 530 -15.50 27.65 41.38
N ALA A 531 -15.59 26.34 41.16
CA ALA A 531 -16.86 25.69 40.86
C ALA A 531 -17.88 25.82 42.02
N GLY A 532 -17.40 25.98 43.26
CA GLY A 532 -18.23 26.22 44.44
C GLY A 532 -18.88 27.62 44.42
N GLU A 533 -18.10 28.65 44.08
CA GLU A 533 -18.59 30.03 43.93
C GLU A 533 -19.61 30.15 42.80
N ALA A 534 -19.32 29.58 41.62
CA ALA A 534 -20.28 29.54 40.52
C ALA A 534 -21.58 28.82 40.91
N GLY A 535 -21.49 27.80 41.77
CA GLY A 535 -22.64 27.09 42.35
C GLY A 535 -23.48 27.96 43.29
N LEU A 536 -22.87 28.84 44.08
CA LEU A 536 -23.58 29.80 44.94
C LEU A 536 -24.27 30.87 44.09
N ILE A 537 -23.57 31.45 43.13
CA ILE A 537 -24.11 32.47 42.20
C ILE A 537 -25.29 31.93 41.40
N LYS A 538 -25.26 30.64 41.04
CA LYS A 538 -26.38 29.96 40.39
C LYS A 538 -27.65 29.97 41.25
N ARG A 539 -27.55 29.85 42.57
CA ARG A 539 -28.72 29.91 43.48
C ARG A 539 -29.28 31.32 43.53
N THR A 540 -28.42 32.33 43.65
CA THR A 540 -28.78 33.76 43.59
C THR A 540 -29.49 34.08 42.26
N TRP A 541 -28.95 33.60 41.13
CA TRP A 541 -29.58 33.74 39.82
C TRP A 541 -30.97 33.10 39.74
N GLN A 542 -31.16 31.92 40.36
CA GLN A 542 -32.47 31.26 40.40
C GLN A 542 -33.50 32.06 41.21
N GLN A 543 -33.07 32.69 42.31
CA GLN A 543 -33.91 33.57 43.12
C GLN A 543 -34.35 34.81 42.34
N VAL A 544 -33.42 35.54 41.71
CA VAL A 544 -33.73 36.70 40.84
C VAL A 544 -34.66 36.29 39.71
N ARG A 545 -34.38 35.16 39.04
CA ARG A 545 -35.24 34.63 37.98
C ARG A 545 -36.66 34.34 38.47
N SER A 546 -36.81 33.85 39.70
CA SER A 546 -38.12 33.56 40.28
C SER A 546 -38.89 34.83 40.62
N GLY A 547 -38.22 35.88 41.11
CA GLY A 547 -38.81 37.18 41.38
C GLY A 547 -39.34 37.85 40.11
N ILE A 548 -38.50 37.91 39.06
CA ILE A 548 -38.88 38.45 37.73
C ILE A 548 -40.07 37.68 37.14
N ARG A 549 -40.17 36.36 37.39
CA ARG A 549 -41.29 35.54 36.91
C ARG A 549 -42.57 35.74 37.73
N LYS A 550 -42.48 35.95 39.04
CA LYS A 550 -43.65 36.17 39.91
C LYS A 550 -44.37 37.47 39.55
N ARG A 551 -43.65 38.56 39.26
CA ARG A 551 -44.26 39.83 38.82
C ARG A 551 -44.99 39.72 37.48
N ARG A 552 -44.54 38.84 36.58
CA ARG A 552 -45.29 38.50 35.34
C ARG A 552 -46.68 37.88 35.63
N HIS A 553 -46.92 37.36 36.83
CA HIS A 553 -48.15 36.65 37.22
C HIS A 553 -48.83 37.25 38.48
N GLY A 554 -48.48 38.47 38.91
CA GLY A 554 -49.18 39.21 39.97
C GLY A 554 -50.27 40.12 39.37
N PRO A 555 -51.39 40.36 40.08
CA PRO A 555 -52.57 41.04 39.54
C PRO A 555 -52.33 42.55 39.37
N ASP A 556 -53.06 43.13 38.43
CA ASP A 556 -53.08 44.56 38.06
C ASP A 556 -53.07 45.55 39.25
#